data_AF-A0A928PDY5-F1
#
_entry.id   AF-A0A928PDY5-F1
#
_cell.length_a   1.000
_cell.length_b   1.000
_cell.length_c   1.000
_cell.angle_alpha   90.00
_cell.angle_beta   90.00
_cell.angle_gamma   90.00
#
_symmetry.space_group_name_H-M   'P 1'
#
loop_
_entity.id
_entity.type
_entity.pdbx_description
1 polymer ?
#
loop_
_entity_poly.entity_id
_entity_poly.type
_entity_poly.pdbx_seq_one_letter_code
_entity_poly.pdbx_strand_id
1 'polypeptide(L)' 'MEHSAKFEKVKAYYKSGLWNITKVRNAVVKGWITEAEFEEITGITYE' A
#
# COMPACT_ATOMS: atom_id res chain seq x y z
N MET A 1 -15.90 3.40 -0.71
CA MET A 1 -14.71 3.26 -1.59
C MET A 1 -14.40 1.79 -1.63
N GLU A 2 -14.32 1.21 -2.82
CA GLU A 2 -13.97 -0.20 -2.98
C GLU A 2 -12.44 -0.29 -3.02
N HIS A 3 -11.86 -1.09 -2.14
CA HIS A 3 -10.42 -1.28 -2.09
C HIS A 3 -9.95 -2.21 -3.20
N SER A 4 -8.72 -2.00 -3.66
CA SER A 4 -8.02 -2.93 -4.56
C SER A 4 -8.00 -4.33 -3.94
N ALA A 5 -8.10 -5.36 -4.79
CA ALA A 5 -8.15 -6.76 -4.33
C ALA A 5 -6.96 -7.18 -3.43
N LYS A 6 -5.83 -6.46 -3.49
CA LYS A 6 -4.63 -6.74 -2.69
C LYS A 6 -4.40 -5.75 -1.54
N PHE A 7 -5.30 -4.80 -1.33
CA PHE A 7 -5.18 -3.75 -0.31
C PHE A 7 -4.89 -4.33 1.08
N GLU A 8 -5.77 -5.19 1.59
CA GLU A 8 -5.63 -5.78 2.93
C GLU A 8 -4.34 -6.58 3.09
N LYS A 9 -3.89 -7.24 2.02
CA LYS A 9 -2.62 -7.99 2.02
C LYS A 9 -1.42 -7.05 2.15
N VAL A 10 -1.39 -5.94 1.41
CA VAL A 10 -0.30 -4.96 1.50
C VAL A 10 -0.33 -4.26 2.86
N LYS A 11 -1.52 -3.87 3.35
CA LYS A 11 -1.74 -3.28 4.68
C LYS A 11 -1.22 -4.18 5.79
N ALA A 12 -1.54 -5.47 5.75
CA ALA A 12 -1.07 -6.45 6.73
C ALA A 12 0.47 -6.60 6.70
N TYR A 13 1.09 -6.68 5.52
CA TYR A 13 2.55 -6.75 5.41
C TYR A 13 3.27 -5.51 5.92
N TYR A 14 2.71 -4.32 5.67
CA TYR A 14 3.26 -3.08 6.19
C TYR A 14 3.12 -2.99 7.72
N LYS A 15 1.92 -3.24 8.25
CA LYS A 15 1.66 -3.21 9.71
C LYS A 15 2.45 -4.24 10.50
N SER A 16 2.74 -5.39 9.90
CA SER A 16 3.59 -6.44 10.52
C SER A 16 5.09 -6.14 10.40
N GLY A 17 5.50 -5.04 9.77
CA GLY A 17 6.91 -4.67 9.56
C GLY A 17 7.63 -5.55 8.53
N LEU A 18 6.94 -6.49 7.87
CA LEU A 18 7.50 -7.34 6.83
C LEU A 18 7.84 -6.55 5.57
N TRP A 19 7.09 -5.48 5.30
CA TRP A 19 7.29 -4.59 4.18
C TRP A 19 7.60 -3.17 4.65
N ASN A 20 8.65 -2.58 4.09
CA ASN A 20 8.95 -1.16 4.25
C ASN A 20 8.16 -0.32 3.24
N ILE A 21 8.20 1.01 3.41
CA ILE A 21 7.48 1.96 2.56
C ILE A 21 7.80 1.79 1.06
N THR A 22 9.05 1.49 0.70
CA THR A 22 9.48 1.26 -0.68
C THR A 22 8.73 0.08 -1.30
N LYS A 23 8.49 -1.00 -0.55
CA LYS A 23 7.70 -2.15 -1.03
C LYS A 23 6.23 -1.78 -1.20
N VAL A 24 5.66 -0.94 -0.35
CA VAL A 24 4.28 -0.43 -0.51
C VAL A 24 4.18 0.46 -1.76
N ARG A 25 5.18 1.34 -2.00
CA ARG A 25 5.26 2.17 -3.21
C ARG A 25 5.34 1.32 -4.48
N ASN A 26 6.15 0.26 -4.46
CA ASN A 26 6.22 -0.69 -5.57
C ASN A 26 4.90 -1.44 -5.82
N ALA A 27 4.04 -1.58 -4.80
CA ALA A 27 2.71 -2.16 -4.99
C ALA A 27 1.81 -1.24 -5.81
N VAL A 28 1.96 0.08 -5.67
CA VAL A 28 1.29 1.07 -6.52
C VAL A 28 1.77 0.95 -7.97
N VAL A 29 3.09 0.94 -8.20
CA VAL A 29 3.68 0.79 -9.54
C VAL A 29 3.22 -0.50 -10.24
N LYS A 30 3.00 -1.58 -9.48
CA LYS A 30 2.49 -2.86 -9.98
C LYS A 30 0.97 -2.93 -10.14
N GLY A 31 0.25 -1.85 -9.80
CA GLY A 31 -1.22 -1.80 -9.84
C GLY A 31 -1.91 -2.72 -8.83
N TRP A 32 -1.25 -3.05 -7.71
CA TRP A 32 -1.86 -3.87 -6.66
C TRP A 32 -2.72 -3.05 -5.71
N ILE A 33 -2.36 -1.79 -5.55
CA ILE A 33 -3.07 -0.77 -4.78
C ILE A 33 -2.97 0.55 -5.56
N THR A 34 -3.80 1.51 -5.20
CA THR A 34 -3.76 2.88 -5.74
C THR A 34 -2.85 3.79 -4.92
N GLU A 35 -2.57 4.99 -5.42
CA GLU A 35 -1.84 6.04 -4.69
C GLU A 35 -2.58 6.41 -3.40
N ALA A 36 -3.90 6.61 -3.45
CA ALA A 36 -4.72 6.89 -2.26
C ALA A 36 -4.64 5.77 -1.21
N GLU A 37 -4.59 4.52 -1.64
CA GLU A 37 -4.44 3.38 -0.75
C GLU A 37 -3.04 3.28 -0.14
N PHE A 38 -2.00 3.71 -0.86
CA PHE A 38 -0.67 3.87 -0.27
C PHE A 38 -0.69 4.90 0.85
N GLU A 39 -1.35 6.05 0.65
CA GLU A 39 -1.48 7.07 1.68
C GLU A 39 -2.27 6.54 2.88
N GLU A 40 -3.34 5.77 2.67
CA GLU A 40 -4.10 5.16 3.76
C GLU A 40 -3.26 4.13 4.55
N ILE A 41 -2.46 3.31 3.86
CA ILE A 41 -1.64 2.28 4.52
C ILE A 41 -0.50 2.91 5.30
N THR A 42 0.15 3.93 4.74
CA THR A 42 1.43 4.45 5.23
C THR A 42 1.32 5.76 6.01
N GLY A 43 0.24 6.52 5.81
CA GLY A 43 0.08 7.89 6.31
C GLY A 43 0.94 8.93 5.60
N ILE A 44 1.55 8.57 4.47
CA ILE A 44 2.49 9.42 3.72
C ILE A 44 1.94 9.65 2.33
N THR A 45 1.97 10.91 1.87
CA THR A 45 1.56 11.30 0.53
C THR A 45 2.36 10.58 -0.55
N TYR A 46 1.69 10.11 -1.60
CA TYR A 46 2.35 9.43 -2.71
C TYR A 46 2.92 10.47 -3.70
N GLU A 47 4.23 10.74 -3.61
CA GLU A 47 5.01 11.56 -4.56
C GLU A 47 5.77 10.73 -5.60
#